data_AF-A0A0P9SH32-F1
#
_entry.id   AF-A0A0P9SH32-F1
#
_cell.length_a   1.000
_cell.length_b   1.000
_cell.length_c   1.000
_cell.angle_alpha   90.00
_cell.angle_beta   90.00
_cell.angle_gamma   90.00
#
_symmetry.space_group_name_H-M   'P 1'
#
loop_
_entity.id
_entity.type
_entity.pdbx_description
1 polymer ?
#
loop_
_entity_poly.entity_id
_entity_poly.type
_entity_poly.pdbx_seq_one_letter_code
_entity_poly.pdbx_strand_id
1 'polypeptide(L)' 'MVGNWPVKHRVTFAGHGAALLPSGAFQAGTLHVCARHQPVSHHQLVLSPTGRVSLRSEESEQALCKKSLKQGADA' A
#
# COMPACT_ATOMS: atom_id res chain seq x y z
N MET A 1 -19.07 -8.29 -3.74
CA MET A 1 -17.81 -8.04 -4.49
C MET A 1 -16.93 -7.16 -3.62
N VAL A 2 -15.88 -7.70 -3.01
CA VAL A 2 -14.96 -6.92 -2.16
C VAL A 2 -13.91 -6.31 -3.09
N GLY A 3 -14.01 -5.00 -3.34
CA GLY A 3 -13.27 -4.29 -4.40
C GLY A 3 -11.83 -3.94 -4.09
N ASN A 4 -11.33 -4.19 -2.87
CA ASN A 4 -10.04 -3.69 -2.42
C ASN A 4 -9.12 -4.87 -2.08
N TRP A 5 -8.44 -5.44 -3.09
CA TRP A 5 -7.38 -6.40 -2.83
C TRP A 5 -6.10 -5.65 -2.44
N PRO A 6 -5.43 -6.01 -1.32
CA PRO A 6 -4.18 -5.38 -0.96
C PRO A 6 -3.16 -5.59 -2.07
N VAL A 7 -2.36 -4.55 -2.37
CA VAL A 7 -1.14 -4.69 -3.18
C VAL A 7 -0.18 -5.58 -2.40
N LYS A 8 -0.29 -6.90 -2.56
CA LYS A 8 0.42 -7.85 -1.68
C LYS A 8 1.89 -8.01 -2.06
N HIS A 9 2.20 -8.15 -3.36
CA HIS A 9 3.56 -8.51 -3.79
C HIS A 9 4.06 -7.79 -5.04
N ARG A 10 3.17 -7.41 -5.96
CA ARG A 10 3.55 -6.80 -7.24
C ARG A 10 2.46 -5.85 -7.73
N VAL A 11 2.89 -4.83 -8.45
CA VAL A 11 2.07 -3.98 -9.32
C VAL A 11 2.60 -4.15 -10.74
N THR A 12 1.71 -4.38 -11.70
CA THR A 12 2.06 -4.46 -13.12
C THR A 12 1.41 -3.29 -13.84
N PHE A 13 2.17 -2.61 -14.68
CA PHE A 13 1.70 -1.50 -15.48
C PHE A 13 1.52 -1.93 -16.94
N ALA A 14 0.41 -1.52 -17.55
CA ALA A 14 0.21 -1.64 -18.99
C ALA A 14 1.12 -0.67 -19.74
N GLY A 15 1.25 -0.85 -21.07
CA GLY A 15 2.07 0.05 -21.89
C GLY A 15 1.66 1.52 -21.85
N HIS A 16 0.39 1.82 -21.56
CA HIS A 16 -0.13 3.18 -21.39
C HIS A 16 -0.02 3.69 -19.94
N GLY A 17 0.57 2.91 -19.03
CA GLY A 17 0.85 3.31 -17.66
C GLY A 17 -0.20 2.96 -16.62
N ALA A 18 -1.40 2.47 -16.97
CA ALA A 18 -2.38 2.07 -15.95
C ALA A 18 -1.89 0.85 -15.15
N ALA A 19 -2.16 0.85 -13.85
CA ALA A 19 -1.91 -0.29 -12.98
C ALA A 19 -3.07 -1.27 -13.06
N LEU A 20 -2.81 -2.49 -13.52
CA LEU A 20 -3.83 -3.49 -13.78
C LEU A 20 -3.56 -4.78 -13.00
N LEU A 21 -4.63 -5.38 -12.49
CA LEU A 21 -4.65 -6.75 -12.02
C LEU A 21 -4.54 -7.71 -13.20
N PRO A 22 -4.13 -8.98 -12.98
CA PRO A 22 -4.14 -10.01 -14.02
C PRO A 22 -5.51 -10.20 -14.70
N SER A 23 -6.59 -9.88 -13.99
CA SER A 23 -7.96 -9.91 -14.53
C SER A 23 -8.29 -8.73 -15.47
N GLY A 24 -7.39 -7.76 -15.63
CA GLY A 24 -7.62 -6.53 -16.39
C GLY A 24 -8.34 -5.42 -15.62
N ALA A 25 -8.78 -5.67 -14.39
CA ALA A 25 -9.35 -4.64 -13.53
C ALA A 25 -8.27 -3.69 -13.01
N PHE A 26 -8.62 -2.43 -12.71
CA PHE A 26 -7.68 -1.47 -12.15
C PHE A 26 -7.18 -1.90 -10.78
N GLN A 27 -5.89 -1.68 -10.55
CA GLN A 27 -5.24 -1.84 -9.25
C GLN A 27 -4.95 -0.46 -8.68
N ALA A 28 -5.45 -0.20 -7.48
CA ALA A 28 -5.20 1.03 -6.73
C ALA A 28 -5.05 0.69 -5.25
N GLY A 29 -4.39 1.56 -4.50
CA GLY A 29 -4.23 1.37 -3.06
C GLY A 29 -3.13 2.22 -2.45
N THR A 30 -2.99 2.07 -1.13
CA THR A 30 -1.98 2.77 -0.35
C THR A 30 -1.11 1.75 0.36
N LEU A 31 0.21 1.86 0.16
CA LEU A 31 1.21 1.16 0.96
C LEU A 31 1.69 2.10 2.06
N HIS A 32 1.60 1.63 3.31
CA HIS A 32 2.06 2.36 4.49
C HIS A 32 3.47 1.92 4.87
N VAL A 33 4.36 2.89 5.01
CA VAL A 33 5.71 2.68 5.56
C VAL A 33 5.65 2.99 7.05
N CYS A 34 5.58 1.92 7.84
CA CYS A 34 5.37 1.99 9.28
C CYS A 34 6.66 2.31 10.04
N ALA A 35 6.52 3.10 11.11
CA ALA A 35 7.54 3.25 12.13
C ALA A 35 7.82 1.88 12.80
N ARG A 36 9.08 1.60 13.15
CA ARG A 36 9.46 0.30 13.71
C ARG A 36 8.83 0.00 15.07
N HIS A 37 8.61 1.02 15.89
CA HIS A 37 8.18 0.89 17.29
C HIS A 37 6.88 1.63 17.61
N GLN A 38 6.28 2.30 16.63
CA GLN A 38 5.06 3.09 16.83
C GLN A 38 4.00 2.68 15.82
N PRO A 39 2.71 2.76 16.17
CA PRO A 39 1.60 2.39 15.30
C PRO A 39 1.29 3.48 14.27
N VAL A 40 2.33 4.03 13.66
CA VAL A 40 2.31 5.25 12.87
C VAL A 40 2.92 4.97 11.50
N SER A 41 2.31 5.51 10.46
CA SER A 41 2.81 5.51 9.10
C SER A 41 3.58 6.80 8.86
N HIS A 42 4.91 6.76 8.69
CA HIS A 42 5.71 7.95 8.37
C HIS A 42 5.56 8.37 6.91
N HIS A 43 5.44 7.39 6.01
CA HIS A 43 5.24 7.63 4.59
C HIS A 43 4.10 6.78 4.04
N GLN A 44 3.43 7.31 3.03
CA GLN A 44 2.35 6.63 2.32
C GLN A 44 2.66 6.68 0.83
N LEU A 45 2.68 5.51 0.21
CA LEU A 45 2.82 5.36 -1.23
C LEU A 45 1.44 5.09 -1.81
N VAL A 46 0.88 6.08 -2.50
CA VAL A 46 -0.46 6.01 -3.09
C VAL A 46 -0.34 5.65 -4.57
N LEU A 47 -1.01 4.58 -4.97
CA LEU A 47 -1.16 4.14 -6.36
C LEU A 47 -2.56 4.51 -6.85
N SER A 48 -2.64 5.37 -7.87
CA SER A 48 -3.89 5.66 -8.56
C SER A 48 -4.26 4.57 -9.59
N PRO A 49 -5.53 4.46 -10.00
CA PRO A 49 -5.96 3.58 -11.09
C PRO A 49 -5.22 3.84 -12.42
N THR A 50 -4.81 5.09 -12.66
CA THR A 50 -4.03 5.48 -13.84
C THR A 50 -2.55 5.10 -13.75
N GLY A 51 -2.14 4.47 -12.65
CA GLY A 51 -0.76 4.05 -12.38
C GLY A 51 0.17 5.14 -11.87
N ARG A 52 -0.34 6.34 -11.57
CA ARG A 52 0.46 7.38 -10.91
C ARG A 52 0.80 6.91 -9.50
N VAL A 53 2.10 6.83 -9.21
CA VAL A 53 2.63 6.56 -7.87
C VAL A 53 3.02 7.87 -7.22
N SER A 54 2.52 8.12 -6.01
CA SER A 54 2.81 9.34 -5.27
C SER A 54 3.27 9.03 -3.86
N LEU A 55 4.35 9.67 -3.42
CA LEU A 55 4.77 9.67 -2.02
C LEU A 55 4.05 10.80 -1.26
N ARG A 56 3.52 10.46 -0.08
CA ARG A 56 3.05 11.40 0.93
C ARG A 56 3.87 11.16 2.18
N SER A 57 4.40 12.22 2.77
CA SER A 57 5.23 12.16 3.98
C SER A 57 4.48 12.63 5.22
N GLU A 58 3.16 12.52 5.18
CA GLU A 58 2.27 12.90 6.26
C GLU A 58 2.25 11.78 7.29
N GLU A 59 2.72 12.09 8.49
CA GLU A 59 2.70 11.16 9.60
C GLU A 59 1.25 10.97 10.08
N SER A 60 0.80 9.73 10.10
CA SER A 60 -0.58 9.40 10.46
C SER A 60 -0.66 8.08 11.22
N GLU A 61 -1.46 8.04 12.28
CA GLU A 61 -1.76 6.80 12.97
C GLU A 61 -2.39 5.79 12.01
N GLN A 62 -1.84 4.57 11.98
CA GLN A 62 -2.35 3.54 11.08
C GLN A 62 -2.45 2.18 11.78
N ALA A 63 -3.67 1.63 11.78
CA ALA A 63 -4.00 0.35 12.41
C ALA A 63 -3.23 -0.82 11.79
N LEU A 64 -2.87 -0.75 10.50
CA LEU A 64 -2.03 -1.78 9.86
C LEU A 64 -0.62 -1.82 10.45
N CYS A 65 -0.07 -0.68 10.88
CA CYS A 65 1.23 -0.59 11.54
C CYS A 65 1.22 -1.16 12.97
N LYS A 66 0.05 -1.29 13.60
CA LYS A 66 -0.08 -2.02 14.88
C LYS A 66 0.22 -3.52 14.73
N LYS A 67 -0.01 -4.10 13.54
CA LYS A 67 0.20 -5.54 13.30
C LYS A 67 1.68 -5.90 13.14
N SER A 68 2.47 -5.04 12.50
CA SER A 68 3.92 -5.25 12.33
C SER A 68 4.68 -5.19 13.66
N LEU A 69 4.21 -4.39 14.62
CA LEU A 69 4.77 -4.37 15.99
C LEU A 69 4.64 -5.72 16.70
N LYS A 70 3.54 -6.45 16.44
CA LYS A 70 3.36 -7.80 16.99
C LYS A 70 4.30 -8.80 16.32
N GLN A 71 4.42 -8.75 14.99
CA GLN A 71 5.29 -9.66 14.23
C GLN A 71 6.80 -9.53 14.55
N GLY A 72 7.26 -8.36 15.01
CA GLY A 72 8.64 -8.17 15.47
C GLY A 72 8.92 -8.58 16.92
N ALA A 73 7.87 -8.90 17.70
CA ALA A 73 8.00 -9.41 19.06
C ALA A 73 7.99 -10.95 19.13
N ASP A 74 7.63 -11.60 18.01
CA ASP A 74 7.63 -13.06 17.84
C ASP A 74 8.90 -13.59 17.13
N ALA A 75 9.98 -12.78 17.07
CA ALA A 75 11.24 -13.08 16.38
C ALA A 75 12.45 -13.02 17.32
#